data_AF-A0A968IQQ8-F1
#
_entry.id   AF-A0A968IQQ8-F1
#
_cell.length_a   1.000
_cell.length_b   1.000
_cell.length_c   1.000
_cell.angle_alpha   90.00
_cell.angle_beta   90.00
_cell.angle_gamma   90.00
#
_symmetry.space_group_name_H-M   'P 1'
#
loop_
_entity.id
_entity.type
_entity.pdbx_description
1 polymer ?
#
loop_
_entity_poly.entity_id
_entity_poly.type
_entity_poly.pdbx_seq_one_letter_code
_entity_poly.pdbx_strand_id
1 'polypeptide(L)'
;MTDQTNLATKLADLKLIQNVLIEYEQKLMTATNDQKIRERLEKMLESDRDNLSDIDKAIAKFGNTVQPRDITQKHVEKINQMMDGSQLTEYDKFFQLELLKHQQTMTGLVIHKAAQSLNDELQDAMEPLNKVNFENRAHQEVLKGVLYFVGTREITGQEPDMGIWASVEQGIAALKGVVSSAANAVK
;
A
#
# COMPACT_ATOMS: atom_id res chain seq x y z
N MET A 1 26.94 -11.02 2.51
CA MET A 1 26.27 -11.87 1.50
C MET A 1 24.85 -12.24 1.92
N THR A 2 24.62 -12.74 3.15
CA THR A 2 23.26 -13.09 3.63
C THR A 2 22.30 -11.89 3.72
N ASP A 3 22.78 -10.70 4.09
CA ASP A 3 21.92 -9.53 4.29
C ASP A 3 21.34 -8.96 2.98
N GLN A 4 22.12 -8.99 1.90
CA GLN A 4 21.64 -8.60 0.57
C GLN A 4 20.61 -9.59 0.03
N THR A 5 20.80 -10.89 0.25
CA THR A 5 19.81 -11.91 -0.10
C THR A 5 18.51 -11.72 0.67
N ASN A 6 18.58 -11.38 1.97
CA ASN A 6 17.40 -11.10 2.79
C ASN A 6 16.63 -9.86 2.29
N LEU A 7 17.32 -8.77 1.96
CA LEU A 7 16.68 -7.57 1.40
C LEU A 7 16.03 -7.85 0.04
N ALA A 8 16.76 -8.50 -0.87
CA ALA A 8 16.22 -8.89 -2.18
C ALA A 8 14.97 -9.78 -2.06
N THR A 9 14.98 -10.73 -1.13
CA THR A 9 13.83 -11.60 -0.85
C THR A 9 12.63 -10.80 -0.32
N LYS A 10 12.86 -9.85 0.59
CA LYS A 10 11.80 -8.99 1.13
C LYS A 10 11.24 -8.02 0.09
N LEU A 11 12.07 -7.52 -0.83
CA LEU A 11 11.61 -6.74 -1.97
C LEU A 11 10.74 -7.57 -2.92
N ALA A 12 11.09 -8.84 -3.14
CA ALA A 12 10.26 -9.74 -3.95
C ALA A 12 8.88 -9.97 -3.30
N ASP A 13 8.82 -10.14 -1.98
CA ASP A 13 7.54 -10.18 -1.25
C ASP A 13 6.75 -8.87 -1.38
N LEU A 14 7.42 -7.73 -1.20
CA LEU A 14 6.83 -6.40 -1.32
C LEU A 14 6.22 -6.19 -2.72
N LYS A 15 6.91 -6.63 -3.76
CA LYS A 15 6.41 -6.62 -5.14
C LYS A 15 5.19 -7.53 -5.30
N LEU A 16 5.22 -8.74 -4.74
CA LEU A 16 4.09 -9.66 -4.81
C LEU A 16 2.84 -9.02 -4.18
N ILE A 17 2.96 -8.45 -2.98
CA ILE A 17 1.86 -7.76 -2.31
C ILE A 17 1.40 -6.52 -3.08
N GLN A 18 2.32 -5.76 -3.70
CA GLN A 18 1.95 -4.62 -4.56
C GLN A 18 1.01 -5.05 -5.71
N ASN A 19 1.29 -6.18 -6.36
CA ASN A 19 0.43 -6.69 -7.43
C ASN A 19 -0.96 -7.09 -6.90
N VAL A 20 -1.03 -7.68 -5.72
CA VAL A 20 -2.30 -8.05 -5.07
C VAL A 20 -3.13 -6.81 -4.72
N LEU A 21 -2.48 -5.75 -4.22
CA LEU A 21 -3.16 -4.47 -3.94
C LEU A 21 -3.79 -3.88 -5.20
N ILE A 22 -3.02 -3.82 -6.29
CA ILE A 22 -3.46 -3.34 -7.61
C ILE A 22 -4.66 -4.16 -8.13
N GLU A 23 -4.63 -5.48 -7.94
CA GLU A 23 -5.73 -6.37 -8.35
C GLU A 23 -7.00 -6.10 -7.54
N TYR A 24 -6.89 -5.97 -6.22
CA TYR A 24 -8.04 -5.75 -5.35
C TYR A 24 -8.64 -4.36 -5.49
N GLU A 25 -7.83 -3.34 -5.71
CA GLU A 25 -8.32 -2.00 -6.05
C GLU A 25 -9.20 -2.07 -7.30
N GLN A 26 -8.78 -2.78 -8.34
CA GLN A 26 -9.59 -2.97 -9.56
C GLN A 26 -10.89 -3.74 -9.31
N LYS A 27 -10.81 -4.83 -8.54
CA LYS A 27 -11.98 -5.65 -8.18
C LYS A 27 -13.00 -4.86 -7.37
N LEU A 28 -12.55 -4.16 -6.33
CA LEU A 28 -13.40 -3.35 -5.45
C LEU A 28 -13.99 -2.13 -6.17
N MET A 29 -13.21 -1.49 -7.04
CA MET A 29 -13.68 -0.39 -7.88
C MET A 29 -14.83 -0.81 -8.81
N THR A 30 -14.79 -2.06 -9.29
CA THR A 30 -15.85 -2.65 -10.11
C THR A 30 -17.06 -3.08 -9.27
N ALA A 31 -16.82 -3.54 -8.04
CA ALA A 31 -17.86 -4.05 -7.14
C ALA A 31 -18.67 -2.93 -6.47
N THR A 32 -18.06 -1.78 -6.18
CA THR A 32 -18.74 -0.69 -5.50
C THR A 32 -19.58 0.17 -6.45
N ASN A 33 -20.75 0.59 -5.99
CA ASN A 33 -21.62 1.54 -6.69
C ASN A 33 -21.44 2.99 -6.18
N ASP A 34 -20.63 3.20 -5.14
CA ASP A 34 -20.35 4.53 -4.61
C ASP A 34 -19.30 5.23 -5.49
N GLN A 35 -19.75 6.26 -6.20
CA GLN A 35 -18.91 7.01 -7.14
C GLN A 35 -17.72 7.68 -6.44
N LYS A 36 -17.87 8.14 -5.19
CA LYS A 36 -16.77 8.79 -4.47
C LYS A 36 -15.71 7.78 -4.06
N ILE A 37 -16.14 6.60 -3.60
CA ILE A 37 -15.21 5.50 -3.29
C ILE A 37 -14.49 5.07 -4.56
N ARG A 38 -15.21 4.92 -5.68
CA ARG A 38 -14.63 4.58 -6.99
C ARG A 38 -13.55 5.57 -7.42
N GLU A 39 -13.82 6.87 -7.39
CA GLU A 39 -12.84 7.92 -7.74
C GLU A 39 -11.58 7.90 -6.86
N ARG A 40 -11.71 7.48 -5.59
CA ARG A 40 -10.57 7.35 -4.68
C ARG A 40 -9.74 6.11 -4.98
N LEU A 41 -10.39 4.98 -5.29
CA LEU A 41 -9.72 3.77 -5.73
C LEU A 41 -9.00 3.97 -7.07
N GLU A 42 -9.59 4.70 -8.01
CA GLU A 42 -8.94 5.04 -9.29
C GLU A 42 -7.62 5.78 -9.07
N LYS A 43 -7.61 6.79 -8.19
CA LYS A 43 -6.39 7.54 -7.84
C LYS A 43 -5.36 6.68 -7.13
N MET A 44 -5.78 5.84 -6.20
CA MET A 44 -4.88 4.90 -5.52
C MET A 44 -4.26 3.91 -6.51
N LEU A 45 -5.07 3.37 -7.42
CA LEU A 45 -4.63 2.41 -8.42
C LEU A 45 -3.60 2.99 -9.38
N GLU A 46 -3.75 4.26 -9.76
CA GLU A 46 -2.78 4.98 -10.58
C GLU A 46 -1.41 5.07 -9.87
N SER A 47 -1.38 5.57 -8.63
CA SER A 47 -0.15 5.65 -7.84
C SER A 47 0.40 4.27 -7.48
N ASP A 48 -0.44 3.26 -7.24
CA ASP A 48 0.00 1.90 -6.94
C ASP A 48 0.67 1.22 -8.15
N ARG A 49 0.25 1.54 -9.37
CA ARG A 49 0.95 1.11 -10.60
C ARG A 49 2.30 1.81 -10.74
N ASP A 50 2.39 3.09 -10.42
CA ASP A 50 3.67 3.80 -10.38
C ASP A 50 4.60 3.23 -9.30
N ASN A 51 4.06 2.90 -8.13
CA ASN A 51 4.80 2.29 -7.03
C ASN A 51 5.38 0.93 -7.39
N LEU A 52 4.69 0.14 -8.22
CA LEU A 52 5.24 -1.11 -8.74
C LEU A 52 6.53 -0.86 -9.55
N SER A 53 6.56 0.20 -10.36
CA SER A 53 7.76 0.62 -11.10
C SER A 53 8.90 1.05 -10.18
N ASP A 54 8.59 1.79 -9.11
CA ASP A 54 9.59 2.22 -8.14
C ASP A 54 10.14 1.04 -7.30
N ILE A 55 9.31 0.05 -6.97
CA ILE A 55 9.76 -1.22 -6.37
C ILE A 55 10.68 -1.98 -7.33
N ASP A 56 10.35 -2.02 -8.63
CA ASP A 56 11.19 -2.68 -9.64
C ASP A 56 12.56 -2.02 -9.79
N LYS A 57 12.63 -0.69 -9.69
CA LYS A 57 13.91 0.05 -9.66
C LYS A 57 14.77 -0.35 -8.46
N ALA A 58 14.17 -0.51 -7.28
CA ALA A 58 14.88 -0.95 -6.07
C ALA A 58 15.38 -2.40 -6.20
N ILE A 59 14.58 -3.30 -6.79
CA ILE A 59 14.96 -4.70 -7.05
C ILE A 59 16.13 -4.78 -8.05
N ALA A 60 16.12 -3.96 -9.11
CA ALA A 60 17.13 -4.00 -10.16
C ALA A 60 18.57 -3.75 -9.64
N LYS A 61 18.71 -3.10 -8.48
CA LYS A 61 20.01 -2.85 -7.82
C LYS A 61 20.68 -4.11 -7.27
N PHE A 62 19.94 -5.21 -7.08
CA PHE A 62 20.48 -6.47 -6.55
C PHE A 62 21.00 -7.42 -7.63
N GLY A 63 20.91 -7.05 -8.92
CA GLY A 63 21.48 -7.77 -10.07
C GLY A 63 20.78 -9.10 -10.44
N ASN A 64 20.20 -9.81 -9.47
CA ASN A 64 19.46 -11.06 -9.67
C ASN A 64 18.02 -10.94 -9.16
N THR A 65 17.06 -11.41 -9.96
CA THR A 65 15.66 -11.50 -9.54
C THR A 65 15.50 -12.66 -8.54
N VAL A 66 15.09 -12.33 -7.32
CA VAL A 66 14.74 -13.31 -6.30
C VAL A 66 13.23 -13.54 -6.31
N GLN A 67 12.80 -14.78 -6.06
CA GLN A 67 11.38 -15.11 -5.95
C GLN A 67 10.83 -14.73 -4.56
N PRO A 68 9.54 -14.34 -4.46
CA PRO A 68 8.90 -14.13 -3.17
C PRO A 68 8.91 -15.42 -2.34
N ARG A 69 8.89 -15.31 -1.02
CA ARG A 69 8.90 -16.48 -0.13
C ARG A 69 7.64 -17.30 -0.30
N ASP A 70 7.77 -18.62 -0.17
CA ASP A 70 6.66 -19.57 -0.19
C ASP A 70 5.53 -19.19 0.79
N ILE A 71 5.89 -18.75 2.00
CA ILE A 71 4.88 -18.30 2.99
C ILE A 71 4.12 -17.06 2.54
N THR A 72 4.76 -16.14 1.81
CA THR A 72 4.11 -14.94 1.28
C THR A 72 3.16 -15.33 0.14
N GLN A 73 3.58 -16.24 -0.73
CA GLN A 73 2.74 -16.78 -1.81
C GLN A 73 1.48 -17.46 -1.25
N LYS A 74 1.64 -18.36 -0.27
CA LYS A 74 0.52 -19.01 0.43
C LYS A 74 -0.41 -18.03 1.13
N HIS A 75 0.15 -16.96 1.70
CA HIS A 75 -0.66 -15.92 2.31
C HIS A 75 -1.53 -15.21 1.28
N VAL A 76 -0.94 -14.81 0.14
CA VAL A 76 -1.67 -14.22 -1.00
C VAL A 76 -2.73 -15.15 -1.54
N GLU A 77 -2.42 -16.44 -1.73
CA GLU A 77 -3.40 -17.43 -2.15
C GLU A 77 -4.61 -17.47 -1.21
N LYS A 78 -4.37 -17.43 0.10
CA LYS A 78 -5.46 -17.49 1.09
C LYS A 78 -6.32 -16.22 1.07
N ILE A 79 -5.69 -15.07 0.93
CA ILE A 79 -6.40 -13.80 0.83
C ILE A 79 -7.22 -13.76 -0.47
N ASN A 80 -6.67 -14.22 -1.60
CA ASN A 80 -7.39 -14.30 -2.87
C ASN A 80 -8.65 -15.15 -2.74
N GLN A 81 -8.56 -16.32 -2.09
CA GLN A 81 -9.72 -17.17 -1.81
C GLN A 81 -10.81 -16.44 -1.01
N MET A 82 -10.41 -15.64 -0.01
CA MET A 82 -11.34 -14.88 0.81
C MET A 82 -11.98 -13.72 0.04
N MET A 83 -11.18 -12.96 -0.71
CA MET A 83 -11.60 -11.77 -1.45
C MET A 83 -12.51 -12.11 -2.64
N ASP A 84 -12.25 -13.23 -3.32
CA ASP A 84 -13.06 -13.71 -4.45
C ASP A 84 -14.30 -14.49 -3.99
N GLY A 85 -14.32 -14.94 -2.73
CA GLY A 85 -15.45 -15.60 -2.12
C GLY A 85 -16.60 -14.65 -1.78
N SER A 86 -17.71 -15.27 -1.36
CA SER A 86 -18.92 -14.58 -0.87
C SER A 86 -18.98 -14.49 0.66
N GLN A 87 -17.93 -14.93 1.36
CA GLN A 87 -17.89 -14.98 2.83
C GLN A 87 -17.68 -13.60 3.45
N LEU A 88 -17.01 -12.70 2.73
CA LEU A 88 -16.72 -11.34 3.17
C LEU A 88 -17.76 -10.37 2.63
N THR A 89 -18.23 -9.47 3.48
CA THR A 89 -19.04 -8.32 3.08
C THR A 89 -18.20 -7.30 2.28
N GLU A 90 -18.84 -6.26 1.72
CA GLU A 90 -18.10 -5.18 1.08
C GLU A 90 -17.18 -4.48 2.09
N TYR A 91 -17.66 -4.24 3.32
CA TYR A 91 -16.84 -3.70 4.41
C TYR A 91 -15.61 -4.57 4.69
N ASP A 92 -15.81 -5.88 4.87
CA ASP A 92 -14.72 -6.81 5.16
C ASP A 92 -13.64 -6.79 4.06
N LYS A 93 -14.05 -6.73 2.79
CA LYS A 93 -13.11 -6.70 1.66
C LYS A 93 -12.31 -5.40 1.62
N PHE A 94 -12.93 -4.25 1.88
CA PHE A 94 -12.18 -3.00 2.05
C PHE A 94 -11.25 -3.04 3.25
N PHE A 95 -11.63 -3.73 4.32
CA PHE A 95 -10.79 -3.89 5.50
C PHE A 95 -9.56 -4.75 5.20
N GLN A 96 -9.72 -5.83 4.43
CA GLN A 96 -8.59 -6.63 3.95
C GLN A 96 -7.63 -5.81 3.06
N LEU A 97 -8.16 -4.94 2.19
CA LEU A 97 -7.33 -4.03 1.39
C LEU A 97 -6.52 -3.08 2.30
N GLU A 98 -7.13 -2.53 3.35
CA GLU A 98 -6.44 -1.66 4.31
C GLU A 98 -5.34 -2.41 5.06
N LEU A 99 -5.63 -3.62 5.56
CA LEU A 99 -4.65 -4.45 6.27
C LEU A 99 -3.43 -4.75 5.38
N LEU A 100 -3.65 -5.10 4.12
CA LEU A 100 -2.57 -5.35 3.16
C LEU A 100 -1.77 -4.08 2.86
N LYS A 101 -2.46 -2.94 2.70
CA LYS A 101 -1.79 -1.65 2.49
C LYS A 101 -0.94 -1.27 3.70
N HIS A 102 -1.42 -1.55 4.91
CA HIS A 102 -0.64 -1.36 6.14
C HIS A 102 0.60 -2.24 6.18
N GLN A 103 0.45 -3.54 5.88
CA GLN A 103 1.58 -4.45 5.77
C GLN A 103 2.61 -3.95 4.74
N GLN A 104 2.16 -3.48 3.57
CA GLN A 104 3.00 -2.96 2.50
C GLN A 104 3.80 -1.73 2.97
N THR A 105 3.15 -0.74 3.57
CA THR A 105 3.80 0.44 4.15
C THR A 105 4.86 0.05 5.18
N MET A 106 4.49 -0.78 6.15
CA MET A 106 5.40 -1.14 7.24
C MET A 106 6.59 -1.95 6.74
N THR A 107 6.37 -2.84 5.77
CA THR A 107 7.45 -3.63 5.16
C THR A 107 8.41 -2.72 4.39
N GLY A 108 7.91 -1.79 3.58
CA GLY A 108 8.75 -0.84 2.83
C GLY A 108 9.57 0.07 3.76
N LEU A 109 9.00 0.54 4.87
CA LEU A 109 9.72 1.31 5.88
C LEU A 109 10.83 0.50 6.57
N VAL A 110 10.54 -0.75 6.93
CA VAL A 110 11.53 -1.66 7.54
C VAL A 110 12.65 -1.98 6.57
N ILE A 111 12.35 -2.25 5.30
CA ILE A 111 13.37 -2.50 4.26
C ILE A 111 14.30 -1.28 4.12
N HIS A 112 13.73 -0.07 4.00
CA HIS A 112 14.54 1.14 3.89
C HIS A 112 15.41 1.34 5.15
N LYS A 113 14.85 1.18 6.34
CA LYS A 113 15.62 1.35 7.59
C LYS A 113 16.71 0.28 7.76
N ALA A 114 16.43 -0.95 7.38
CA ALA A 114 17.42 -2.03 7.39
C ALA A 114 18.57 -1.73 6.43
N ALA A 115 18.27 -1.27 5.21
CA ALA A 115 19.29 -0.88 4.23
C ALA A 115 20.19 0.26 4.75
N GLN A 116 19.62 1.31 5.35
CA GLN A 116 20.37 2.39 6.01
C GLN A 116 21.35 1.88 7.07
N SER A 117 21.00 0.80 7.78
CA SER A 117 21.86 0.25 8.83
C SER A 117 23.02 -0.61 8.31
N LEU A 118 22.99 -1.00 7.03
CA LEU A 118 23.99 -1.88 6.44
C LEU A 118 25.11 -1.10 5.76
N ASN A 119 24.78 -0.21 4.81
CA ASN A 119 25.72 0.71 4.16
C ASN A 119 25.00 1.69 3.22
N ASP A 120 25.71 2.73 2.78
CA ASP A 120 25.22 3.80 1.90
C ASP A 120 24.75 3.27 0.54
N GLU A 121 25.44 2.28 -0.06
CA GLU A 121 25.05 1.73 -1.36
C GLU A 121 23.66 1.06 -1.31
N LEU A 122 23.37 0.31 -0.25
CA LEU A 122 22.07 -0.32 -0.05
C LEU A 122 20.99 0.69 0.32
N GLN A 123 21.35 1.72 1.09
CA GLN A 123 20.47 2.85 1.36
C GLN A 123 20.04 3.53 0.06
N ASP A 124 21.00 3.90 -0.79
CA ASP A 124 20.76 4.56 -2.08
C ASP A 124 19.90 3.69 -3.00
N ALA A 125 20.12 2.37 -2.97
CA ALA A 125 19.29 1.42 -3.71
C ALA A 125 17.80 1.48 -3.29
N MET A 126 17.51 1.83 -2.03
CA MET A 126 16.15 1.88 -1.47
C MET A 126 15.47 3.24 -1.60
N GLU A 127 16.14 4.27 -2.11
CA GLU A 127 15.55 5.60 -2.31
C GLU A 127 14.21 5.60 -3.04
N PRO A 128 13.98 4.79 -4.09
CA PRO A 128 12.68 4.71 -4.75
C PRO A 128 11.52 4.36 -3.80
N LEU A 129 11.80 3.60 -2.73
CA LEU A 129 10.77 3.22 -1.76
C LEU A 129 10.28 4.38 -0.90
N ASN A 130 10.96 5.53 -0.87
CA ASN A 130 10.48 6.71 -0.15
C ASN A 130 9.13 7.18 -0.69
N LYS A 131 9.00 7.25 -2.02
CA LYS A 131 7.75 7.59 -2.69
C LYS A 131 6.68 6.54 -2.39
N VAL A 132 7.02 5.26 -2.54
CA VAL A 132 6.11 4.13 -2.25
C VAL A 132 5.57 4.19 -0.82
N ASN A 133 6.43 4.38 0.17
CA ASN A 133 6.04 4.48 1.57
C ASN A 133 5.15 5.69 1.84
N PHE A 134 5.45 6.82 1.19
CA PHE A 134 4.66 8.03 1.32
C PHE A 134 3.24 7.87 0.76
N GLU A 135 3.14 7.38 -0.47
CA GLU A 135 1.86 7.20 -1.15
C GLU A 135 1.02 6.15 -0.45
N ASN A 136 1.61 5.03 -0.02
CA ASN A 136 0.88 4.02 0.76
C ASN A 136 0.33 4.59 2.08
N ARG A 137 1.06 5.49 2.77
CA ARG A 137 0.51 6.18 3.96
C ARG A 137 -0.68 7.08 3.62
N ALA A 138 -0.62 7.79 2.48
CA ALA A 138 -1.77 8.57 2.02
C ALA A 138 -2.95 7.65 1.68
N HIS A 139 -2.71 6.49 1.06
CA HIS A 139 -3.73 5.49 0.75
C HIS A 139 -4.38 4.93 2.01
N GLN A 140 -3.63 4.73 3.10
CA GLN A 140 -4.19 4.33 4.40
C GLN A 140 -5.19 5.36 4.93
N GLU A 141 -4.92 6.66 4.82
CA GLU A 141 -5.89 7.69 5.21
C GLU A 141 -7.15 7.66 4.34
N VAL A 142 -7.00 7.42 3.04
CA VAL A 142 -8.13 7.22 2.13
C VAL A 142 -8.96 6.01 2.55
N LEU A 143 -8.32 4.86 2.79
CA LEU A 143 -8.99 3.61 3.14
C LEU A 143 -9.69 3.69 4.50
N LYS A 144 -9.14 4.42 5.48
CA LYS A 144 -9.86 4.72 6.73
C LYS A 144 -11.17 5.46 6.46
N GLY A 145 -11.16 6.44 5.55
CA GLY A 145 -12.37 7.13 5.11
C GLY A 145 -13.37 6.18 4.44
N VAL A 146 -12.90 5.34 3.51
CA VAL A 146 -13.73 4.32 2.85
C VAL A 146 -14.36 3.35 3.87
N LEU A 147 -13.58 2.88 4.84
CA LEU A 147 -14.04 1.98 5.90
C LEU A 147 -15.11 2.62 6.78
N TYR A 148 -14.96 3.90 7.12
CA TYR A 148 -16.01 4.61 7.82
C TYR A 148 -17.29 4.66 6.98
N PHE A 149 -17.16 4.95 5.68
CA PHE A 149 -18.30 5.06 4.77
C PHE A 149 -19.07 3.74 4.64
N VAL A 150 -18.37 2.69 4.20
CA VAL A 150 -18.95 1.38 3.96
C VAL A 150 -19.41 0.76 5.28
N GLY A 151 -18.62 0.89 6.34
CA GLY A 151 -18.96 0.35 7.67
C GLY A 151 -20.17 1.01 8.30
N THR A 152 -20.33 2.34 8.18
CA THR A 152 -21.52 3.03 8.70
C THR A 152 -22.78 2.53 7.98
N ARG A 153 -22.74 2.42 6.65
CA ARG A 153 -23.87 1.90 5.86
C ARG A 153 -24.19 0.45 6.23
N GLU A 154 -23.18 -0.40 6.35
CA GLU A 154 -23.36 -1.81 6.67
C GLU A 154 -23.93 -2.02 8.09
N ILE A 155 -23.38 -1.33 9.09
CA ILE A 155 -23.73 -1.53 10.51
C ILE A 155 -25.07 -0.88 10.85
N THR A 156 -25.36 0.30 10.28
CA THR A 156 -26.50 1.13 10.71
C THR A 156 -27.59 1.28 9.65
N GLY A 157 -27.29 0.99 8.38
CA GLY A 157 -28.17 1.29 7.25
C GLY A 157 -28.25 2.79 6.90
N GLN A 158 -27.43 3.64 7.54
CA GLN A 158 -27.47 5.09 7.36
C GLN A 158 -26.32 5.60 6.49
N GLU A 159 -26.54 6.74 5.84
CA GLU A 159 -25.48 7.45 5.14
C GLU A 159 -24.50 8.08 6.15
N PRO A 160 -23.18 7.91 5.95
CA PRO A 160 -22.14 8.48 6.80
C PRO A 160 -22.03 10.00 6.66
N ASP A 161 -21.39 10.64 7.65
CA ASP A 161 -21.07 12.07 7.57
C ASP A 161 -20.06 12.34 6.44
N MET A 162 -20.47 13.18 5.48
CA MET A 162 -19.64 13.59 4.35
C MET A 162 -18.42 14.43 4.76
N GLY A 163 -18.44 15.03 5.95
CA GLY A 163 -17.33 15.80 6.52
C GLY A 163 -16.04 14.99 6.69
N ILE A 164 -16.13 13.66 6.73
CA ILE A 164 -14.98 12.77 6.86
C ILE A 164 -14.02 12.86 5.67
N TRP A 165 -14.51 13.17 4.47
CA TRP A 165 -13.62 13.37 3.33
C TRP A 165 -12.72 14.58 3.49
N ALA A 166 -13.20 15.64 4.15
CA ALA A 166 -12.37 16.79 4.48
C ALA A 166 -11.27 16.39 5.48
N SER A 167 -11.58 15.54 6.47
CA SER A 167 -10.58 15.02 7.41
C SER A 167 -9.55 14.13 6.73
N VAL A 168 -9.95 13.29 5.77
CA VAL A 168 -9.03 12.49 4.94
C VAL A 168 -8.09 13.39 4.15
N GLU A 169 -8.62 14.43 3.49
CA GLU A 169 -7.81 15.38 2.73
C GLU A 169 -6.83 16.17 3.60
N GLN A 170 -7.26 16.57 4.80
CA GLN A 170 -6.39 17.20 5.79
C GLN A 170 -5.28 16.25 6.26
N GLY A 171 -5.59 14.98 6.53
CA GLY A 171 -4.60 13.97 6.90
C GLY A 171 -3.53 13.78 5.81
N ILE A 172 -3.96 13.67 4.55
CA ILE A 172 -3.05 13.56 3.40
C ILE A 172 -2.22 14.84 3.22
N ALA A 173 -2.82 16.03 3.38
CA ALA A 173 -2.10 17.29 3.28
C ALA A 173 -1.04 17.44 4.37
N ALA A 174 -1.33 17.01 5.60
CA ALA A 174 -0.37 17.00 6.70
C ALA A 174 0.82 16.07 6.39
N LEU A 175 0.58 14.89 5.81
CA LEU A 175 1.65 14.00 5.34
C LEU A 175 2.53 14.70 4.29
N LYS A 176 1.92 15.35 3.28
CA LYS A 176 2.67 16.10 2.24
C LYS A 176 3.52 17.22 2.82
N GLY A 177 3.00 17.95 3.81
CA GLY A 177 3.70 19.05 4.49
C GLY A 177 4.99 18.60 5.20
N VAL A 178 4.97 17.43 5.84
CA VAL A 178 6.14 16.84 6.52
C VAL A 178 7.25 16.44 5.52
N VAL A 179 6.88 15.91 4.36
CA VAL A 179 7.87 15.54 3.33
C VAL A 179 8.50 16.78 2.69
N SER A 180 7.70 17.81 2.40
CA SER A 180 8.23 19.05 1.84
C SER A 180 9.18 19.77 2.81
N SER A 181 8.93 19.73 4.11
CA SER A 181 9.82 20.33 5.10
C SER A 181 11.11 19.53 5.27
N ALA A 182 11.04 18.19 5.26
CA ALA A 182 12.22 17.32 5.32
C ALA A 182 13.12 17.46 4.07
N ALA A 183 12.55 17.52 2.87
CA ALA A 183 13.30 17.72 1.63
C ALA A 183 14.01 19.08 1.55
N ASN A 184 13.42 20.12 2.15
CA ASN A 184 14.01 21.47 2.20
C ASN A 184 15.05 21.63 3.33
N ALA A 185 15.02 20.80 4.37
CA ALA A 185 15.99 20.83 5.48
C ALA A 185 17.32 20.11 5.17
N VAL A 186 17.39 19.41 4.04
CA VAL A 186 18.57 18.65 3.57
C VAL A 186 19.31 19.39 2.43
N LYS A 187 18.89 20.61 2.08
CA LYS A 187 19.63 21.55 1.22
C LYS A 187 20.41 22.55 2.06
#